data_AF-A0A2K4W2I6-F1
#
_entry.id   AF-A0A2K4W2I6-F1
#
_cell.length_a   1.000
_cell.length_b   1.000
_cell.length_c   1.000
_cell.angle_alpha   90.00
_cell.angle_beta   90.00
_cell.angle_gamma   90.00
#
_symmetry.space_group_name_H-M   'P 1'
#
loop_
_entity.id
_entity.type
_entity.pdbx_description
1 polymer ?
#
loop_
_entity_poly.entity_id
_entity_poly.type
_entity_poly.pdbx_seq_one_letter_code
_entity_poly.pdbx_strand_id
1 'polypeptide(L)' 'MTDKPAPISKPDTPTRAHKTISLRTDFNERLREEAHTKKTTASALIEKALAQMWGIPQ' A
#
# COMPACT_ATOMS: atom_id res chain seq x y z
N MET A 1 40.02 10.85 -18.56
CA MET A 1 38.66 10.39 -18.92
C MET A 1 38.22 9.50 -17.79
N THR A 2 37.36 9.98 -16.89
CA THR A 2 37.00 9.24 -15.68
C THR A 2 35.54 8.86 -15.79
N ASP A 3 35.30 7.57 -16.07
CA ASP A 3 33.98 6.97 -16.22
C ASP A 3 33.12 7.18 -14.97
N LYS A 4 31.94 7.76 -15.19
CA LYS A 4 30.88 7.95 -14.19
C LYS A 4 30.07 6.64 -14.13
N PRO A 5 29.90 5.99 -12.97
CA PRO A 5 29.17 4.74 -12.91
C PRO A 5 27.70 4.98 -13.26
N ALA A 6 27.19 4.21 -14.24
CA ALA A 6 25.80 4.25 -14.66
C ALA A 6 24.87 3.82 -13.52
N PRO A 7 23.68 4.43 -13.37
CA PRO A 7 22.74 4.04 -12.32
C PRO A 7 22.19 2.65 -12.63
N ILE A 8 22.30 1.77 -11.64
CA ILE A 8 21.77 0.42 -11.65
C ILE A 8 20.24 0.54 -11.80
N SER A 9 19.71 0.14 -12.95
CA SER A 9 18.26 0.09 -13.20
C SER A 9 17.61 -0.77 -12.13
N LYS A 10 16.78 -0.14 -11.29
CA LYS A 10 15.96 -0.83 -10.30
C LYS A 10 15.03 -1.80 -11.05
N PRO A 11 14.74 -2.99 -10.49
CA PRO A 11 13.77 -3.89 -11.09
C PRO A 11 12.44 -3.16 -11.30
N ASP A 12 11.82 -3.39 -12.46
CA ASP A 12 10.51 -2.88 -12.92
C ASP A 12 9.34 -3.41 -12.05
N THR A 13 9.48 -3.38 -10.72
CA THR A 13 8.31 -3.48 -9.85
C THR A 13 7.48 -2.23 -10.06
N PRO A 14 6.21 -2.34 -10.50
CA PRO A 14 5.34 -1.18 -10.67
C PRO A 14 5.37 -0.37 -9.38
N THR A 15 5.79 0.89 -9.48
CA THR A 15 5.90 1.76 -8.32
C THR A 15 4.50 1.92 -7.75
N ARG A 16 4.27 1.39 -6.54
CA ARG A 16 3.00 1.52 -5.82
C ARG A 16 2.66 3.00 -5.73
N ALA A 17 1.59 3.41 -6.40
CA ALA A 17 1.13 4.79 -6.35
C ALA A 17 0.60 5.08 -4.94
N HIS A 18 1.30 5.92 -4.19
CA HIS A 18 0.82 6.38 -2.89
C HIS A 18 -0.34 7.36 -3.10
N LYS A 19 -1.58 6.90 -2.86
CA LYS A 19 -2.77 7.74 -2.88
C LYS A 19 -3.24 7.98 -1.45
N THR A 20 -3.53 9.23 -1.14
CA THR A 20 -4.17 9.62 0.12
C THR A 20 -5.68 9.57 -0.06
N ILE A 21 -6.38 8.91 0.86
CA ILE A 21 -7.85 8.85 0.88
C ILE A 21 -8.36 9.44 2.19
N SER A 22 -9.48 10.16 2.11
CA SER A 22 -10.19 10.65 3.30
C SER A 22 -11.16 9.59 3.77
N LEU A 23 -11.03 9.18 5.03
CA LEU A 23 -11.95 8.24 5.68
C LEU A 23 -12.74 8.95 6.77
N ARG A 24 -13.93 8.44 7.07
CA ARG A 24 -14.70 8.90 8.23
C ARG A 24 -13.93 8.58 9.51
N THR A 25 -13.93 9.50 10.48
CA THR A 25 -13.08 9.42 11.68
C THR A 25 -13.32 8.14 12.48
N ASP A 26 -14.58 7.80 12.71
CA ASP A 26 -15.00 6.59 13.42
C ASP A 26 -14.58 5.30 12.69
N PHE A 27 -14.63 5.31 11.36
CA PHE A 27 -14.16 4.20 10.55
C PHE A 27 -12.63 4.03 10.64
N ASN A 28 -11.89 5.14 10.62
CA ASN A 28 -10.43 5.11 10.70
C ASN A 28 -9.94 4.57 12.06
N GLU A 29 -10.62 4.90 13.16
CA GLU A 29 -10.33 4.36 14.49
C GLU A 29 -10.53 2.84 14.53
N ARG A 30 -11.68 2.34 14.09
CA ARG A 30 -11.97 0.91 14.01
C ARG A 30 -10.97 0.17 13.11
N LEU A 31 -10.62 0.76 11.97
CA LEU A 31 -9.65 0.19 11.04
C LEU A 31 -8.26 0.05 11.67
N ARG A 32 -7.85 1.02 12.50
CA ARG A 32 -6.57 0.95 13.24
C ARG A 32 -6.59 -0.14 14.32
N GLU A 33 -7.69 -0.26 15.07
CA GLU A 33 -7.86 -1.32 16.07
C GLU A 33 -7.83 -2.71 15.42
N GLU A 34 -8.51 -2.86 14.28
CA GLU A 34 -8.52 -4.10 13.52
C GLU A 34 -7.15 -4.44 12.94
N ALA A 35 -6.45 -3.43 12.39
CA ALA A 35 -5.08 -3.58 11.90
C ALA A 35 -4.13 -4.06 13.01
N HIS A 36 -4.24 -3.46 14.21
CA HIS A 36 -3.47 -3.87 15.38
C HIS A 36 -3.77 -5.32 15.78
N THR A 37 -5.05 -5.67 15.89
CA THR A 37 -5.51 -7.04 16.22
C THR A 37 -5.01 -8.08 15.22
N LYS A 38 -5.04 -7.75 13.93
CA LYS A 38 -4.59 -8.64 12.83
C LYS A 38 -3.09 -8.57 12.57
N LYS A 39 -2.31 -7.81 13.36
CA LYS A 39 -0.87 -7.59 13.17
C LYS A 39 -0.52 -7.18 11.73
N THR A 40 -1.35 -6.31 11.15
CA THR A 40 -1.21 -5.82 9.78
C THR A 40 -1.32 -4.29 9.75
N THR A 41 -1.19 -3.69 8.56
CA THR A 41 -1.36 -2.24 8.40
C THR A 41 -2.78 -1.92 7.95
N ALA A 42 -3.29 -0.75 8.35
CA ALA A 42 -4.58 -0.25 7.87
C ALA A 42 -4.62 -0.18 6.33
N SER A 43 -3.51 0.21 5.70
CA SER A 43 -3.36 0.23 4.24
C SER A 43 -3.54 -1.15 3.61
N ALA A 44 -2.99 -2.21 4.22
CA ALA A 44 -3.14 -3.58 3.72
C ALA A 44 -4.59 -4.08 3.85
N LEU A 45 -5.30 -3.70 4.92
CA LEU A 45 -6.74 -4.01 5.06
C LEU A 45 -7.57 -3.30 3.99
N ILE A 46 -7.27 -2.03 3.73
CA ILE A 46 -7.92 -1.25 2.66
C ILE A 46 -7.66 -1.92 1.30
N GLU A 47 -6.41 -2.23 0.98
CA GLU A 47 -6.07 -2.86 -0.31
C GLU A 47 -6.74 -4.21 -0.49
N LYS A 48 -6.78 -5.04 0.55
CA LYS A 48 -7.50 -6.32 0.52
C LYS A 48 -8.99 -6.12 0.26
N ALA A 49 -9.62 -5.17 0.95
CA ALA A 49 -11.05 -4.89 0.76
C ALA A 49 -11.35 -4.34 -0.65
N LEU A 50 -10.50 -3.44 -1.16
CA LEU A 50 -10.61 -2.93 -2.53
C LEU A 50 -10.44 -4.08 -3.53
N ALA A 51 -9.42 -4.91 -3.37
CA ALA A 51 -9.20 -6.04 -4.28
C ALA A 51 -10.36 -7.04 -4.28
N GLN A 52 -10.95 -7.33 -3.12
CA GLN A 52 -12.18 -8.15 -3.03
C GLN A 52 -13.35 -7.50 -3.78
N MET A 53 -13.53 -6.19 -3.66
CA MET A 53 -14.60 -5.46 -4.36
C MET A 53 -14.42 -5.49 -5.89
N TRP A 54 -13.19 -5.42 -6.37
CA TRP A 54 -12.87 -5.48 -7.81
C TRP A 54 -12.61 -6.90 -8.34
N GLY A 55 -12.67 -7.93 -7.50
CA GLY A 55 -12.37 -9.31 -7.90
C GLY A 55 -10.91 -9.55 -8.29
N ILE A 56 -9.99 -8.73 -7.79
CA ILE A 56 -8.55 -8.85 -8.06
C ILE A 56 -7.96 -9.88 -7.08
N PRO A 57 -7.30 -10.96 -7.54
CA PRO A 57 -6.61 -11.89 -6.65
C PRO A 57 -5.44 -11.17 -5.93
N GLN A 58 -5.39 -11.31 -4.60
CA GLN A 58 -4.38 -10.72 -3.69
C GLN A 58 -3.32 -11.74 -3.30
#